data_AF-A0A3B8QJB5-F1
#
_entry.id   AF-A0A3B8QJB5-F1
#
_cell.length_a   1.000
_cell.length_b   1.000
_cell.length_c   1.000
_cell.angle_alpha   90.00
_cell.angle_beta   90.00
_cell.angle_gamma   90.00
#
_symmetry.space_group_name_H-M   'P 1'
#
loop_
_entity.id
_entity.type
_entity.pdbx_description
1 polymer ?
#
loop_
_entity_poly.entity_id
_entity_poly.type
_entity_poly.pdbx_seq_one_letter_code
_entity_poly.pdbx_strand_id
1 'polypeptide(L)'
;MDKRKVTVVDKGGPTDPKGLIFEAYRIDNIIKSDCRTIFLDWALSLPDGKDPIDSISILLKEYADMPLNHPMTRVLREGLERVGQPRRRGGWRSRQRK
;
A
#
# COMPACT_ATOMS: atom_id res chain seq x y z
N MET A 1 -20.90 13.69 -16.75
CA MET A 1 -19.45 13.35 -16.83
C MET A 1 -18.89 13.55 -15.42
N ASP A 2 -19.31 12.72 -14.48
CA ASP A 2 -19.08 12.96 -13.05
C ASP A 2 -17.75 12.33 -12.62
N LYS A 3 -16.68 13.14 -12.68
CA LYS A 3 -15.44 12.84 -11.97
C LYS A 3 -15.71 13.07 -10.48
N ARG A 4 -16.25 12.06 -9.80
CA ARG A 4 -16.39 12.07 -8.34
C ARG A 4 -15.01 12.38 -7.75
N LYS A 5 -14.83 13.60 -7.25
CA LYS A 5 -13.75 13.90 -6.31
C LYS A 5 -14.03 13.07 -5.07
N VAL A 6 -13.38 11.91 -4.97
CA VAL A 6 -13.30 11.20 -3.70
C VAL A 6 -12.54 12.14 -2.77
N THR A 7 -13.26 12.86 -1.91
CA THR A 7 -12.68 13.60 -0.81
C THR A 7 -12.13 12.57 0.16
N VAL A 8 -10.90 12.14 -0.08
CA VAL A 8 -10.18 11.31 0.87
C VAL A 8 -9.96 12.19 2.10
N VAL A 9 -10.61 11.83 3.19
CA VAL A 9 -10.47 12.47 4.50
C VAL A 9 -9.00 12.31 4.90
N ASP A 10 -8.22 13.38 4.80
CA ASP A 10 -6.78 13.43 5.09
C ASP A 10 -6.57 13.20 6.59
N LYS A 11 -6.31 11.96 6.99
CA LYS A 11 -5.99 11.60 8.38
C LYS A 11 -4.52 11.22 8.58
N GLY A 12 -3.78 10.92 7.52
CA GLY A 12 -2.38 10.44 7.58
C GLY A 12 -1.42 11.10 6.58
N GLY A 13 -1.77 12.28 6.05
CA GLY A 13 -0.92 13.03 5.12
C GLY A 13 -1.05 12.63 3.65
N PRO A 14 -0.33 13.33 2.74
CA PRO A 14 -0.54 13.23 1.29
C PRO A 14 -0.17 11.86 0.69
N THR A 15 0.58 11.03 1.42
CA THR A 15 1.05 9.70 1.02
C THR A 15 0.32 8.55 1.68
N ASP A 16 -0.33 8.79 2.81
CA ASP A 16 -1.24 7.85 3.47
C ASP A 16 -2.55 8.54 3.86
N PRO A 17 -3.40 8.89 2.87
CA PRO A 17 -4.59 9.71 3.13
C PRO A 17 -5.53 9.11 4.18
N LYS A 18 -5.62 7.78 4.23
CA LYS A 18 -6.45 7.04 5.19
C LYS A 18 -5.76 6.76 6.54
N GLY A 19 -4.47 7.07 6.68
CA GLY A 19 -3.68 6.75 7.89
C GLY A 19 -3.44 5.25 8.11
N LEU A 20 -3.57 4.41 7.08
CA LEU A 20 -3.46 2.96 7.21
C LEU A 20 -2.05 2.51 7.58
N ILE A 21 -1.04 3.10 6.94
CA ILE A 21 0.36 2.81 7.20
C ILE A 21 0.76 3.39 8.55
N PHE A 22 0.29 4.60 8.88
CA PHE A 22 0.48 5.20 10.19
C PHE A 22 -0.03 4.30 11.33
N GLU A 23 -1.28 3.85 11.24
CA GLU A 23 -1.88 2.99 12.27
C GLU A 23 -1.15 1.64 12.37
N ALA A 24 -0.69 1.07 11.26
CA ALA A 24 0.05 -0.19 11.30
C ALA A 24 1.33 -0.14 12.13
N TYR A 25 2.00 1.02 12.22
CA TYR A 25 3.16 1.19 13.07
C TYR A 25 2.84 1.30 14.57
N ARG A 26 1.56 1.56 14.92
CA ARG A 26 1.10 1.78 16.30
C ARG A 26 0.40 0.56 16.89
N ILE A 27 0.05 -0.43 16.06
CA ILE A 27 -0.60 -1.66 16.53
C ILE A 27 0.46 -2.54 17.19
N ASP A 28 0.28 -2.78 18.49
CA ASP A 28 1.12 -3.70 19.25
C ASP A 28 1.02 -5.13 18.70
N ASN A 29 2.16 -5.81 18.61
CA ASN A 29 2.28 -7.19 18.15
C ASN A 29 1.69 -7.45 16.75
N ILE A 30 1.57 -6.44 15.89
CA ILE A 30 1.14 -6.62 14.50
C ILE A 30 2.08 -7.59 13.77
N ILE A 31 1.51 -8.51 12.99
CA ILE A 31 2.29 -9.47 12.22
C ILE A 31 2.37 -9.10 10.74
N LYS A 32 3.32 -9.72 10.05
CA LYS A 32 3.62 -9.43 8.64
C LYS A 32 2.44 -9.68 7.70
N SER A 33 1.57 -10.65 7.99
CA SER A 33 0.36 -10.91 7.18
C SER A 33 -0.63 -9.75 7.28
N ASP A 34 -0.84 -9.19 8.46
CA ASP A 34 -1.75 -8.05 8.65
C ASP A 34 -1.21 -6.82 7.96
N CYS A 35 0.10 -6.58 8.08
CA CYS A 35 0.78 -5.49 7.35
C CYS A 35 0.60 -5.62 5.82
N ARG A 36 0.60 -6.83 5.26
CA ARG A 36 0.36 -7.04 3.82
C ARG A 36 -1.08 -6.72 3.42
N THR A 37 -2.05 -7.04 4.27
CA THR A 37 -3.46 -6.70 4.05
C THR A 37 -3.65 -5.17 4.09
N ILE A 38 -3.10 -4.51 5.11
CA ILE A 38 -3.13 -3.04 5.23
C ILE A 38 -2.44 -2.38 4.04
N PHE A 39 -1.26 -2.86 3.66
CA PHE A 39 -0.53 -2.36 2.49
C PHE A 39 -1.34 -2.49 1.20
N LEU A 40 -2.06 -3.60 1.01
CA LEU A 40 -2.92 -3.77 -0.16
C LEU A 40 -4.10 -2.78 -0.15
N ASP A 41 -4.76 -2.58 0.98
CA ASP A 41 -5.85 -1.59 1.09
C ASP A 41 -5.35 -0.16 0.84
N TRP A 42 -4.17 0.18 1.36
CA TRP A 42 -3.50 1.44 1.05
C TRP A 42 -3.23 1.59 -0.45
N ALA A 43 -2.63 0.57 -1.09
CA ALA A 43 -2.30 0.62 -2.50
C ALA A 43 -3.55 0.76 -3.39
N LEU A 44 -4.66 0.12 -3.01
CA LEU A 44 -5.96 0.24 -3.69
C LEU A 44 -6.65 1.59 -3.45
N SER A 45 -6.20 2.35 -2.45
CA SER A 45 -6.72 3.66 -2.09
C SER A 45 -5.95 4.82 -2.74
N LEU A 46 -4.87 4.54 -3.46
CA LEU A 46 -4.11 5.55 -4.19
C LEU A 46 -4.97 6.13 -5.34
N PRO A 47 -4.92 7.46 -5.57
CA PRO A 47 -5.57 8.07 -6.73
C PRO A 47 -5.03 7.52 -8.06
N ASP A 48 -5.89 7.49 -9.07
CA ASP A 48 -5.51 7.11 -10.43
C ASP A 48 -4.32 7.94 -10.93
N GLY A 49 -3.33 7.27 -11.52
CA GLY A 49 -2.12 7.90 -12.06
C GLY A 49 -1.00 8.16 -11.05
N LYS A 50 -1.21 7.83 -9.76
CA LYS A 50 -0.12 7.88 -8.77
C LYS A 50 0.71 6.61 -8.83
N ASP A 51 2.03 6.75 -8.94
CA ASP A 51 2.95 5.59 -8.95
C ASP A 51 3.06 5.01 -7.52
N PRO A 52 2.73 3.71 -7.33
CA PRO A 52 2.93 3.02 -6.06
C PRO A 52 4.40 3.03 -5.60
N ILE A 53 5.38 2.93 -6.51
CA ILE A 53 6.82 2.92 -6.16
C ILE A 53 7.25 4.25 -5.55
N ASP A 54 6.87 5.36 -6.18
CA ASP A 54 7.17 6.69 -5.65
C ASP A 54 6.49 6.89 -4.29
N SER A 55 5.24 6.43 -4.17
CA SER A 55 4.49 6.54 -2.92
C SER A 55 5.13 5.72 -1.78
N ILE A 56 5.58 4.49 -2.05
CA ILE A 56 6.33 3.68 -1.09
C ILE A 56 7.64 4.35 -0.70
N SER A 57 8.35 4.94 -1.67
CA SER A 57 9.64 5.61 -1.43
C SER A 57 9.48 6.82 -0.51
N ILE A 58 8.38 7.57 -0.64
CA ILE A 58 8.07 8.67 0.27
C ILE A 58 7.70 8.14 1.67
N LEU A 59 6.88 7.10 1.77
CA LEU A 59 6.53 6.50 3.07
C LEU A 59 7.77 5.99 3.81
N LEU A 60 8.72 5.35 3.13
CA LEU A 60 9.96 4.90 3.76
C LEU A 60 10.83 6.04 4.27
N LYS A 61 10.77 7.22 3.64
CA LYS A 61 11.44 8.43 4.14
C LYS A 61 10.69 9.04 5.32
N GLU A 62 9.37 9.09 5.25
CA GLU A 62 8.51 9.62 6.31
C GLU A 62 8.63 8.82 7.61
N TYR A 63 8.73 7.50 7.50
CA TYR A 63 8.90 6.59 8.63
C TYR A 63 10.36 6.13 8.81
N ALA A 64 11.34 6.95 8.43
CA ALA A 64 12.77 6.59 8.53
C ALA A 64 13.23 6.33 9.98
N ASP A 65 12.60 6.98 10.96
CA ASP A 65 12.89 6.81 12.39
C ASP A 65 12.24 5.54 12.98
N MET A 66 11.38 4.86 12.22
CA MET A 66 10.72 3.64 12.68
C MET A 66 11.65 2.42 12.60
N PRO A 67 11.46 1.41 13.47
CA PRO A 67 12.33 0.26 13.50
C PRO A 67 12.41 -0.45 12.14
N LEU A 68 13.64 -0.69 11.64
CA LEU A 68 13.86 -1.40 10.37
C LEU A 68 13.34 -2.84 10.38
N ASN A 69 13.23 -3.44 11.57
CA ASN A 69 12.69 -4.78 11.77
C ASN A 69 11.16 -4.79 11.94
N HIS A 70 10.50 -3.62 11.97
CA HIS A 70 9.05 -3.55 12.05
C HIS A 70 8.41 -4.26 10.85
N PRO A 71 7.36 -5.08 11.04
CA PRO A 71 6.74 -5.83 9.95
C PRO A 71 6.23 -4.95 8.80
N MET A 72 5.74 -3.73 9.09
CA MET A 72 5.30 -2.79 8.06
C MET A 72 6.47 -2.26 7.22
N THR A 73 7.59 -1.87 7.84
CA THR A 73 8.81 -1.44 7.11
C THR A 73 9.30 -2.52 6.15
N ARG A 74 9.27 -3.79 6.59
CA ARG A 74 9.63 -4.93 5.74
C ARG A 74 8.69 -5.09 4.55
N VAL A 75 7.39 -4.90 4.74
CA VAL A 75 6.39 -4.97 3.65
C VAL A 75 6.58 -3.85 2.64
N LEU A 76 6.84 -2.62 3.08
CA LEU A 76 7.12 -1.48 2.20
C LEU A 76 8.37 -1.75 1.33
N ARG A 77 9.47 -2.23 1.92
CA ARG A 77 10.69 -2.58 1.18
C ARG A 77 10.45 -3.71 0.17
N GLU A 78 9.72 -4.76 0.55
CA GLU A 78 9.30 -5.82 -0.38
C GLU A 78 8.43 -5.29 -1.53
N GLY A 79 7.61 -4.26 -1.25
CA GLY A 79 6.79 -3.60 -2.25
C GLY A 79 7.62 -2.92 -3.34
N LEU A 80 8.72 -2.25 -2.97
CA LEU A 80 9.67 -1.68 -3.93
C LEU A 80 10.27 -2.75 -4.85
N GLU A 81 10.68 -3.88 -4.27
CA GLU A 81 11.31 -4.97 -5.02
C GLU A 81 10.33 -5.66 -5.99
N ARG A 82 9.05 -5.81 -5.58
CA ARG A 82 8.05 -6.58 -6.34
C ARG A 82 7.38 -5.82 -7.48
N VAL A 83 7.19 -4.51 -7.38
CA VAL A 83 6.54 -3.75 -8.48
C VAL A 83 7.45 -3.70 -9.72
N GLY A 84 8.76 -3.88 -9.55
CA GLY A 84 9.70 -4.14 -10.67
C GLY A 84 9.50 -5.48 -11.39
N GLN A 85 8.68 -6.38 -10.87
CA GLN A 85 8.34 -7.67 -11.49
C GLN A 85 6.82 -7.80 -11.66
N PRO A 86 6.24 -7.40 -12.81
CA PRO A 86 4.82 -7.54 -13.08
C PRO A 86 4.40 -9.02 -13.10
N ARG A 87 4.02 -9.59 -11.96
CA ARG A 87 3.45 -10.94 -11.91
C ARG A 87 2.00 -10.87 -12.39
N ARG A 88 1.80 -11.19 -13.67
CA ARG A 88 0.49 -11.51 -14.25
C ARG A 88 -0.21 -12.57 -13.40
N ARG A 89 -1.20 -12.17 -12.59
CA ARG A 89 -2.21 -13.10 -12.08
C ARG A 89 -3.18 -13.43 -13.20
N GLY A 90 -2.74 -14.27 -14.14
CA GLY A 90 -3.65 -15.00 -15.01
C GLY A 90 -4.41 -16.00 -14.15
N GLY A 91 -5.71 -15.79 -13.92
CA GLY A 91 -6.46 -16.71 -13.05
C GLY A 91 -7.96 -16.52 -12.89
N TRP A 92 -8.63 -15.68 -13.70
CA TRP A 92 -10.11 -15.63 -13.68
C TRP A 92 -10.76 -15.77 -15.06
N ARG A 93 -10.05 -15.42 -16.14
CA ARG A 93 -10.64 -15.31 -17.49
C ARG A 93 -10.40 -16.52 -18.41
N SER A 94 -9.85 -17.64 -17.91
CA SER A 94 -9.55 -18.85 -18.69
C SER A 94 -10.69 -19.89 -18.73
N ARG A 95 -11.87 -19.60 -18.18
CA ARG A 95 -13.04 -20.49 -18.36
C ARG A 95 -13.72 -20.19 -19.70
N GLN A 96 -13.32 -20.91 -20.75
CA GLN A 96 -14.18 -21.17 -21.90
C GLN A 96 -15.44 -21.88 -21.36
N ARG A 97 -16.58 -21.19 -21.35
CA ARG A 97 -17.88 -21.84 -21.21
C ARG A 97 -18.15 -22.55 -22.54
N LYS A 98 -18.17 -23.88 -22.49
CA LYS A 98 -18.83 -24.68 -23.52
C LYS A 98 -20.29 -24.86 -23.13
#